data_AF-A0A7C9AYB5-F1
#
_entry.id   AF-A0A7C9AYB5-F1
#
_cell.length_a   1.000
_cell.length_b   1.000
_cell.length_c   1.000
_cell.angle_alpha   90.00
_cell.angle_beta   90.00
_cell.angle_gamma   90.00
#
_symmetry.space_group_name_H-M   'P 1'
#
loop_
_entity.id
_entity.type
_entity.pdbx_description
1 polymer ?
#
loop_
_entity_poly.entity_id
_entity_poly.type
_entity_poly.pdbx_seq_one_letter_code
_entity_poly.pdbx_strand_id
1 'polypeptide(L)'
;GIGCLYDMTDITRGEEAIKVSLERSSCGSLPFFHYITQNVVSHNARVVFSLAQIGDQDCCISCDADCLSSSPPCNCAQREGESPYTSDGLIREEFLDECILMIRNPQKHNLMYCQECPLERLKNEDMLDPCKGHLKRKFIKECWTKCGCNKYCGNRVVQGGIRCNLQVFWTPEGKGWGLRTLEDLRKGSFVCEYIGEILTNKELRSRNLRRSGDNHSYSVVLDADWGSRTLMEEEVLCLDATFYGNVARFINHRCSDANLIEIPVEVETPDHHYYHVALFTARKVDAFEELTWDYGVDFDDNEHHIKAFRCLCGSKFCRNMKRSSRSRSALTLR
;
A
#
# COMPACT_ATOMS: atom_id res chain seq x y z
N GLY A 1 -40.10 12.78 -2.14
CA GLY A 1 -40.23 11.59 -1.29
C GLY A 1 -39.75 10.38 -2.06
N ILE A 2 -39.15 9.42 -1.35
CA ILE A 2 -38.56 8.14 -1.84
C ILE A 2 -37.18 8.37 -2.49
N GLY A 3 -36.04 7.84 -2.05
CA GLY A 3 -35.63 6.92 -0.99
C GLY A 3 -34.18 6.54 -1.34
N CYS A 4 -33.19 6.81 -0.49
CA CYS A 4 -32.43 5.76 0.18
C CYS A 4 -31.57 6.40 1.28
N LEU A 5 -32.11 6.44 2.50
CA LEU A 5 -31.29 6.17 3.66
C LEU A 5 -30.93 4.68 3.57
N TYR A 6 -29.91 4.33 2.78
CA TYR A 6 -29.24 3.07 3.04
C TYR A 6 -28.59 3.27 4.39
N ASP A 7 -29.18 2.67 5.41
CA ASP A 7 -28.52 2.38 6.67
C ASP A 7 -27.37 1.43 6.31
N MET A 8 -26.27 2.00 5.81
CA MET A 8 -25.07 1.29 5.36
C MET A 8 -24.36 0.80 6.62
N THR A 9 -24.95 -0.19 7.28
CA THR A 9 -24.36 -0.91 8.40
C THR A 9 -23.12 -1.69 7.98
N ASP A 10 -22.96 -1.94 6.67
CA ASP A 10 -21.82 -2.59 6.05
C ASP A 10 -21.42 -1.85 4.76
N ILE A 11 -20.21 -1.27 4.75
CA ILE A 11 -19.72 -0.51 3.59
C ILE A 11 -19.28 -1.41 2.44
N THR A 12 -19.02 -2.70 2.69
CA THR A 12 -18.57 -3.66 1.67
C THR A 12 -19.72 -4.15 0.81
N ARG A 13 -20.97 -3.94 1.26
CA ARG A 13 -22.20 -4.42 0.61
C ARG A 13 -22.22 -5.96 0.42
N GLY A 14 -21.50 -6.69 1.27
CA GLY A 14 -21.39 -8.14 1.20
C GLY A 14 -20.37 -8.68 0.19
N GLU A 15 -19.56 -7.80 -0.43
CA GLU A 15 -18.48 -8.22 -1.33
C GLU A 15 -17.30 -8.85 -0.58
N GLU A 16 -17.12 -8.50 0.71
CA GLU A 16 -16.10 -9.08 1.59
C GLU A 16 -16.69 -10.17 2.49
N ALA A 17 -15.87 -11.13 2.92
CA ALA A 17 -16.29 -12.19 3.83
C ALA A 17 -16.70 -11.68 5.22
N ILE A 18 -16.17 -10.51 5.62
CA ILE A 18 -16.46 -9.84 6.89
C ILE A 18 -17.10 -8.48 6.59
N LYS A 19 -18.09 -8.11 7.41
CA LYS A 19 -18.74 -6.80 7.33
C LYS A 19 -17.80 -5.73 7.84
N VAL A 20 -17.72 -4.60 7.14
CA VAL A 20 -17.02 -3.42 7.63
C VAL A 20 -18.06 -2.38 8.04
N SER A 21 -18.19 -2.18 9.34
CA SER A 21 -19.24 -1.31 9.88
C SER A 21 -18.91 0.18 9.69
N LEU A 22 -19.95 1.01 9.61
CA LEU A 22 -19.85 2.45 9.62
C LEU A 22 -20.33 3.00 10.98
N GLU A 23 -19.49 3.77 11.66
CA GLU A 23 -19.91 4.49 12.87
C GLU A 23 -20.95 5.55 12.52
N ARG A 24 -22.03 5.61 13.31
CA ARG A 24 -23.03 6.66 13.18
C ARG A 24 -22.43 7.98 13.67
N SER A 25 -22.02 8.84 12.74
CA SER A 25 -21.60 10.20 13.03
C SER A 25 -22.68 11.20 12.58
N SER A 26 -22.81 12.32 13.29
CA SER A 26 -23.55 13.49 12.78
C SER A 26 -22.73 14.32 11.79
N CYS A 27 -21.49 13.91 11.53
CA CYS A 27 -20.45 14.69 10.87
C CYS A 27 -20.19 14.10 9.49
N GLY A 28 -20.95 14.56 8.49
CA GLY A 28 -20.74 14.27 7.07
C GLY A 28 -21.26 12.90 6.61
N SER A 29 -21.65 12.81 5.33
CA SER A 29 -21.88 11.53 4.67
C SER A 29 -20.55 10.93 4.21
N LEU A 30 -20.51 9.62 3.96
CA LEU A 30 -19.40 9.03 3.22
C LEU A 30 -19.27 9.72 1.84
N PRO A 31 -18.04 9.93 1.33
CA PRO A 31 -17.85 10.37 -0.04
C PRO A 31 -18.44 9.33 -1.01
N PHE A 32 -18.89 9.76 -2.18
CA PHE A 32 -19.35 8.83 -3.20
C PHE A 32 -18.16 8.07 -3.80
N PHE A 33 -18.23 6.74 -3.79
CA PHE A 33 -17.28 5.83 -4.44
C PHE A 33 -17.93 4.45 -4.67
N HIS A 34 -17.27 3.62 -5.47
CA HIS A 34 -17.63 2.24 -5.74
C HIS A 34 -16.72 1.31 -4.95
N TYR A 35 -17.31 0.50 -4.07
CA TYR A 35 -16.59 -0.55 -3.36
C TYR A 35 -16.23 -1.67 -4.35
N ILE A 36 -14.96 -2.05 -4.39
CA ILE A 36 -14.42 -3.14 -5.22
C ILE A 36 -13.43 -3.96 -4.38
N THR A 37 -13.31 -5.25 -4.67
CA THR A 37 -12.44 -6.20 -3.95
C THR A 37 -11.18 -6.57 -4.74
N GLN A 38 -11.08 -6.13 -5.99
CA GLN A 38 -9.94 -6.38 -6.88
C GLN A 38 -9.63 -5.11 -7.66
N ASN A 39 -8.34 -4.89 -7.95
CA ASN A 39 -7.92 -3.74 -8.74
C ASN A 39 -8.51 -3.76 -10.14
N VAL A 40 -8.89 -2.59 -10.64
CA VAL A 40 -9.37 -2.40 -12.01
C VAL A 40 -8.33 -1.62 -12.81
N VAL A 41 -8.07 -2.02 -14.06
CA VAL A 41 -7.04 -1.41 -14.89
C VAL A 41 -7.67 -0.40 -15.85
N SER A 42 -7.18 0.84 -15.87
CA SER A 42 -7.61 1.82 -16.87
C SER A 42 -7.13 1.44 -18.26
N HIS A 43 -7.92 1.81 -19.28
CA HIS A 43 -7.60 1.63 -20.69
C HIS A 43 -6.23 2.17 -21.14
N ASN A 44 -5.67 3.19 -20.47
CA ASN A 44 -4.34 3.74 -20.80
C ASN A 44 -3.20 3.04 -20.05
N ALA A 45 -3.51 2.21 -19.05
CA ALA A 45 -2.54 1.51 -18.25
C ALA A 45 -2.27 0.12 -18.85
N ARG A 46 -0.99 -0.28 -18.87
CA ARG A 46 -0.59 -1.58 -19.39
C ARG A 46 -0.07 -2.47 -18.26
N VAL A 47 -0.95 -3.35 -17.76
CA VAL A 47 -0.56 -4.44 -16.87
C VAL A 47 -0.54 -5.73 -17.69
N VAL A 48 0.64 -6.25 -17.98
CA VAL A 48 0.79 -7.48 -18.76
C VAL A 48 0.97 -8.65 -17.80
N PHE A 49 0.02 -9.58 -17.83
CA PHE A 49 0.17 -10.88 -17.19
C PHE A 49 0.32 -11.94 -18.28
N SER A 50 1.53 -12.45 -18.49
CA SER A 50 1.70 -13.60 -19.37
C SER A 50 1.72 -14.88 -18.56
N LEU A 51 0.54 -15.50 -18.40
CA LEU A 51 0.43 -16.82 -17.76
C LEU A 51 1.24 -17.90 -18.49
N ALA A 52 1.58 -17.68 -19.77
CA ALA A 52 2.40 -18.56 -20.60
C ALA A 52 3.91 -18.46 -20.28
N GLN A 53 4.36 -17.36 -19.66
CA GLN A 53 5.74 -17.21 -19.21
C GLN A 53 5.98 -17.82 -17.82
N ILE A 54 4.90 -18.15 -17.08
CA ILE A 54 5.01 -18.81 -15.79
C ILE A 54 5.28 -20.30 -16.00
N GLY A 55 6.52 -20.69 -15.74
CA GLY A 55 6.97 -22.08 -15.86
C GLY A 55 6.80 -22.87 -14.56
N ASP A 56 7.10 -24.16 -14.62
CA ASP A 56 7.01 -25.07 -13.47
C ASP A 56 7.92 -24.63 -12.31
N GLN A 57 9.01 -23.92 -12.61
CA GLN A 57 9.93 -23.31 -11.65
C GLN A 57 9.36 -22.13 -10.87
N ASP A 58 8.15 -21.67 -11.17
CA ASP A 58 7.49 -20.53 -10.49
C ASP A 58 6.37 -20.98 -9.55
N CYS A 59 6.14 -22.29 -9.48
CA CYS A 59 5.11 -22.93 -8.70
C CYS A 59 5.74 -23.95 -7.75
N CYS A 60 5.03 -24.31 -6.68
CA CYS A 60 5.32 -25.56 -5.98
C CYS A 60 4.51 -26.70 -6.61
N ILE A 61 5.15 -27.84 -6.86
CA ILE A 61 4.51 -28.99 -7.56
C ILE A 61 4.01 -30.03 -6.56
N SER A 62 4.78 -30.32 -5.51
CA SER A 62 4.54 -31.45 -4.59
C SER A 62 4.66 -31.04 -3.11
N CYS A 63 4.22 -29.84 -2.75
CA CYS A 63 4.16 -29.47 -1.34
C CYS A 63 2.99 -30.21 -0.67
N ASP A 64 3.30 -31.29 0.06
CA ASP A 64 2.32 -32.09 0.80
C ASP A 64 1.85 -31.42 2.12
N ALA A 65 2.48 -30.30 2.51
CA ALA A 65 2.24 -29.59 3.75
C ALA A 65 1.63 -28.18 3.52
N ASP A 66 1.68 -27.33 4.54
CA ASP A 66 1.16 -25.96 4.55
C ASP A 66 1.98 -24.94 3.75
N CYS A 67 3.03 -25.36 3.04
CA CYS A 67 4.00 -24.50 2.35
C CYS A 67 4.79 -23.52 3.25
N LEU A 68 4.72 -23.67 4.58
CA LEU A 68 5.45 -22.81 5.52
C LEU A 68 6.74 -23.45 6.03
N SER A 69 6.72 -24.78 6.22
CA SER A 69 7.82 -25.55 6.82
C SER A 69 8.21 -26.78 5.98
N SER A 70 7.91 -26.76 4.67
CA SER A 70 8.20 -27.87 3.77
C SER A 70 9.70 -28.19 3.69
N SER A 71 10.03 -29.48 3.58
CA SER A 71 11.38 -29.96 3.26
C SER A 71 11.32 -30.82 1.98
N PRO A 72 11.85 -30.35 0.84
CA PRO A 72 12.52 -29.06 0.63
C PRO A 72 11.57 -27.85 0.79
N PRO A 73 12.11 -26.63 1.04
CA PRO A 73 11.30 -25.41 1.15
C PRO A 73 10.38 -25.20 -0.04
N CYS A 74 9.23 -24.59 0.21
CA CYS A 74 8.28 -24.29 -0.86
C CYS A 74 8.93 -23.33 -1.88
N ASN A 75 8.98 -23.76 -3.14
CA ASN A 75 9.60 -22.99 -4.22
C ASN A 75 9.01 -21.57 -4.37
N CYS A 76 7.71 -21.38 -4.11
CA CYS A 76 7.07 -20.07 -4.14
C CYS A 76 7.64 -19.14 -3.04
N ALA A 77 7.90 -19.67 -1.86
CA ALA A 77 8.46 -18.92 -0.73
C ALA A 77 9.98 -18.70 -0.84
N GLN A 78 10.68 -19.50 -1.65
CA GLN A 78 12.15 -19.57 -1.65
C GLN A 78 12.85 -18.41 -2.38
N ARG A 79 12.17 -17.64 -3.25
CA ARG A 79 12.81 -16.56 -4.02
C ARG A 79 13.52 -15.50 -3.15
N GLU A 80 13.13 -15.35 -1.88
CA GLU A 80 13.77 -14.44 -0.91
C GLU A 80 14.26 -15.14 0.38
N GLY A 81 14.23 -16.49 0.45
CA GLY A 81 14.70 -17.27 1.61
C GLY A 81 13.64 -18.15 2.28
N GLU A 82 13.43 -17.98 3.58
CA GLU A 82 12.42 -18.73 4.36
C GLU A 82 11.00 -18.20 4.11
N SER A 83 9.99 -19.02 4.42
CA SER A 83 8.58 -18.61 4.28
C SER A 83 8.28 -17.34 5.09
N PRO A 84 7.71 -16.28 4.48
CA PRO A 84 7.50 -15.01 5.18
C PRO A 84 6.38 -15.09 6.22
N TYR A 85 5.57 -16.14 6.21
CA TYR A 85 4.44 -16.32 7.12
C TYR A 85 4.72 -17.36 8.21
N THR A 86 4.09 -17.13 9.36
CA THR A 86 3.94 -18.10 10.46
C THR A 86 2.71 -18.97 10.23
N SER A 87 2.56 -20.05 11.01
CA SER A 87 1.38 -20.93 10.98
C SER A 87 0.06 -20.22 11.24
N ASP A 88 0.12 -19.10 11.96
CA ASP A 88 -1.04 -18.27 12.30
C ASP A 88 -1.37 -17.24 11.21
N GLY A 89 -0.61 -17.21 10.10
CA GLY A 89 -0.76 -16.23 9.03
C GLY A 89 -0.20 -14.82 9.36
N LEU A 90 0.65 -14.70 10.38
CA LEU A 90 1.40 -13.47 10.64
C LEU A 90 2.68 -13.44 9.82
N ILE A 91 3.14 -12.26 9.42
CA ILE A 91 4.50 -12.06 8.92
C ILE A 91 5.52 -12.41 10.02
N ARG A 92 6.58 -13.13 9.67
CA ARG A 92 7.72 -13.41 10.56
C ARG A 92 8.42 -12.13 10.97
N GLU A 93 8.84 -12.08 12.22
CA GLU A 93 9.39 -10.85 12.81
C GLU A 93 10.67 -10.39 12.11
N GLU A 94 11.54 -11.31 11.71
CA GLU A 94 12.79 -11.00 11.01
C GLU A 94 12.52 -10.31 9.67
N PHE A 95 11.62 -10.87 8.85
CA PHE A 95 11.22 -10.29 7.56
C PHE A 95 10.55 -8.93 7.74
N LEU A 96 9.63 -8.82 8.72
CA LEU A 96 8.91 -7.58 8.99
C LEU A 96 9.84 -6.45 9.45
N ASP A 97 10.78 -6.75 10.35
CA ASP A 97 11.71 -5.76 10.87
C ASP A 97 12.65 -5.26 9.78
N GLU A 98 13.09 -6.14 8.86
CA GLU A 98 13.83 -5.73 7.67
C GLU A 98 13.02 -4.79 6.77
N CYS A 99 11.76 -5.12 6.47
CA CYS A 99 10.86 -4.23 5.71
C CYS A 99 10.71 -2.85 6.39
N ILE A 100 10.52 -2.83 7.72
CA ILE A 100 10.42 -1.59 8.51
C ILE A 100 11.72 -0.78 8.43
N LEU A 101 12.89 -1.43 8.54
CA LEU A 101 14.20 -0.78 8.47
C LEU A 101 14.46 -0.17 7.08
N MET A 102 14.04 -0.86 6.02
CA MET A 102 14.16 -0.36 4.64
C MET A 102 13.38 0.93 4.42
N ILE A 103 12.15 1.02 4.93
CA ILE A 103 11.31 2.22 4.79
C ILE A 103 11.83 3.37 5.67
N ARG A 104 12.30 3.07 6.90
CA ARG A 104 12.78 4.11 7.83
C ARG A 104 14.16 4.65 7.47
N ASN A 105 15.01 3.84 6.85
CA ASN A 105 16.39 4.20 6.51
C ASN A 105 16.73 3.85 5.05
N PRO A 106 16.03 4.42 4.07
CA PRO A 106 16.17 4.02 2.67
C PRO A 106 17.59 4.23 2.15
N GLN A 107 18.29 5.28 2.55
CA GLN A 107 19.68 5.52 2.08
C GLN A 107 20.69 4.44 2.51
N LYS A 108 20.40 3.68 3.58
CA LYS A 108 21.24 2.56 4.02
C LYS A 108 20.83 1.23 3.38
N HIS A 109 19.67 1.18 2.72
CA HIS A 109 19.07 -0.03 2.21
C HIS A 109 18.89 0.10 0.69
N ASN A 110 19.77 -0.56 -0.08
CA ASN A 110 19.73 -0.78 -1.54
C ASN A 110 18.77 0.13 -2.33
N LEU A 111 19.08 1.43 -2.38
CA LEU A 111 18.48 2.33 -3.37
C LEU A 111 18.98 1.95 -4.75
N MET A 112 18.06 1.89 -5.70
CA MET A 112 18.33 1.68 -7.11
C MET A 112 18.23 3.02 -7.82
N TYR A 113 19.13 3.26 -8.77
CA TYR A 113 19.16 4.50 -9.53
C TYR A 113 18.94 4.18 -11.01
N CYS A 114 17.91 4.78 -11.59
CA CYS A 114 17.62 4.63 -13.01
C CYS A 114 18.60 5.48 -13.83
N GLN A 115 19.04 4.98 -14.98
CA GLN A 115 19.77 5.79 -15.96
C GLN A 115 18.84 6.86 -16.56
N GLU A 116 17.60 6.49 -16.86
CA GLU A 116 16.53 7.39 -17.27
C GLU A 116 15.36 7.21 -16.30
N CYS A 117 15.23 8.14 -15.34
CA CYS A 117 14.20 8.03 -14.31
C CYS A 117 12.80 8.34 -14.88
N PRO A 118 11.84 7.40 -14.81
CA PRO A 118 10.48 7.64 -15.30
C PRO A 118 9.81 8.81 -14.58
N LEU A 119 10.06 8.99 -13.27
CA LEU A 119 9.47 10.09 -12.50
C LEU A 119 10.06 11.46 -12.86
N GLU A 120 11.37 11.56 -13.10
CA GLU A 120 11.96 12.84 -13.48
C GLU A 120 11.58 13.23 -14.92
N ARG A 121 11.48 12.25 -15.84
CA ARG A 121 10.94 12.45 -17.20
C ARG A 121 9.51 13.02 -17.19
N LEU A 122 8.68 12.58 -16.24
CA LEU A 122 7.31 13.08 -16.11
C LEU A 122 7.24 14.50 -15.56
N LYS A 123 8.26 14.99 -14.82
CA LYS A 123 8.27 16.36 -14.30
C LYS A 123 8.68 17.36 -15.36
N ASN A 124 9.72 17.05 -16.14
CA ASN A 124 10.27 17.93 -17.17
C ASN A 124 10.79 17.12 -18.36
N GLU A 125 10.22 17.37 -19.55
CA GLU A 125 10.62 16.68 -20.79
C GLU A 125 11.98 17.17 -21.33
N ASP A 126 12.40 18.39 -20.96
CA ASP A 126 13.58 19.05 -21.53
C ASP A 126 14.84 18.94 -20.66
N MET A 127 14.70 18.75 -19.34
CA MET A 127 15.82 18.60 -18.39
C MET A 127 15.53 17.48 -17.39
N LEU A 128 16.28 16.39 -17.52
CA LEU A 128 16.22 15.27 -16.59
C LEU A 128 17.16 15.53 -15.42
N ASP A 129 16.60 15.89 -14.27
CA ASP A 129 17.34 15.84 -13.01
C ASP A 129 17.82 14.40 -12.74
N PRO A 130 18.95 14.22 -12.03
CA PRO A 130 19.41 12.90 -11.66
C PRO A 130 18.36 12.17 -10.82
N CYS A 131 18.23 10.85 -11.04
CA CYS A 131 17.34 9.99 -10.26
C CYS A 131 17.58 10.18 -8.75
N LYS A 132 16.51 10.51 -8.02
CA LYS A 132 16.57 10.68 -6.54
C LYS A 132 16.69 9.34 -5.79
N GLY A 133 16.70 8.22 -6.51
CA GLY A 133 16.78 6.86 -5.98
C GLY A 133 15.39 6.26 -5.75
N HIS A 134 15.26 4.96 -6.05
CA HIS A 134 14.05 4.16 -5.83
C HIS A 134 14.36 3.04 -4.84
N LEU A 135 13.46 2.80 -3.89
CA LEU A 135 13.67 1.77 -2.89
C LEU A 135 13.50 0.39 -3.53
N LYS A 136 14.54 -0.45 -3.52
CA LYS A 136 14.37 -1.87 -3.87
C LYS A 136 13.64 -2.57 -2.74
N ARG A 137 12.32 -2.70 -2.84
CA ARG A 137 11.48 -3.30 -1.80
C ARG A 137 11.65 -4.82 -1.74
N LYS A 138 11.58 -5.37 -0.53
CA LYS A 138 11.28 -6.79 -0.34
C LYS A 138 9.82 -7.03 -0.69
N PHE A 139 9.53 -8.22 -1.21
CA PHE A 139 8.19 -8.64 -1.58
C PHE A 139 7.94 -10.06 -1.08
N ILE A 140 6.68 -10.44 -1.04
CA ILE A 140 6.25 -11.81 -0.72
C ILE A 140 5.71 -12.44 -1.99
N LYS A 141 6.08 -13.69 -2.27
CA LYS A 141 5.46 -14.49 -3.32
C LYS A 141 4.57 -15.57 -2.72
N GLU A 142 3.26 -15.41 -2.86
CA GLU A 142 2.27 -16.39 -2.42
C GLU A 142 2.15 -17.54 -3.42
N CYS A 143 1.62 -18.67 -2.94
CA CYS A 143 1.20 -19.75 -3.83
C CYS A 143 -0.03 -19.29 -4.63
N TRP A 144 -0.22 -19.84 -5.82
CA TRP A 144 -1.29 -19.41 -6.74
C TRP A 144 -1.93 -20.60 -7.45
N THR A 145 -2.87 -20.37 -8.38
CA THR A 145 -3.76 -21.41 -8.91
C THR A 145 -3.05 -22.56 -9.64
N LYS A 146 -1.85 -22.35 -10.21
CA LYS A 146 -1.05 -23.46 -10.80
C LYS A 146 -0.19 -24.23 -9.80
N CYS A 147 -0.11 -23.81 -8.54
CA CYS A 147 0.61 -24.57 -7.52
C CYS A 147 -0.14 -25.86 -7.19
N GLY A 148 0.60 -26.97 -7.00
CA GLY A 148 0.05 -28.27 -6.60
C GLY A 148 -0.37 -28.35 -5.13
N CYS A 149 -0.07 -27.32 -4.33
CA CYS A 149 -0.48 -27.24 -2.94
C CYS A 149 -1.99 -26.94 -2.78
N ASN A 150 -2.51 -27.17 -1.58
CA ASN A 150 -3.89 -26.85 -1.24
C ASN A 150 -4.18 -25.33 -1.34
N LYS A 151 -5.38 -24.95 -1.78
CA LYS A 151 -5.90 -23.57 -1.74
C LYS A 151 -5.92 -22.93 -0.34
N TYR A 152 -5.80 -23.75 0.71
CA TYR A 152 -5.71 -23.32 2.11
C TYR A 152 -4.29 -23.44 2.70
N CYS A 153 -3.25 -23.61 1.87
CA CYS A 153 -1.87 -23.61 2.39
C CYS A 153 -1.55 -22.26 3.07
N GLY A 154 -0.64 -22.27 4.05
CA GLY A 154 -0.26 -21.09 4.82
C GLY A 154 0.39 -19.97 4.01
N ASN A 155 0.90 -20.25 2.80
CA ASN A 155 1.46 -19.23 1.90
C ASN A 155 0.40 -18.59 0.97
N ARG A 156 -0.80 -18.31 1.50
CA ARG A 156 -1.96 -17.68 0.81
C ARG A 156 -2.75 -16.78 1.78
N VAL A 157 -2.06 -15.88 2.47
CA VAL A 157 -2.62 -15.01 3.50
C VAL A 157 -3.42 -13.86 2.86
N VAL A 158 -2.81 -13.13 1.93
CA VAL A 158 -3.41 -11.95 1.27
C VAL A 158 -4.55 -12.37 0.35
N GLN A 159 -4.36 -13.44 -0.42
CA GLN A 159 -5.45 -14.08 -1.18
C GLN A 159 -6.66 -14.48 -0.31
N GLY A 160 -6.43 -14.69 0.98
CA GLY A 160 -7.45 -15.09 1.94
C GLY A 160 -8.45 -13.98 2.30
N GLY A 161 -8.23 -12.75 1.82
CA GLY A 161 -9.11 -11.60 2.04
C GLY A 161 -9.08 -11.06 3.47
N ILE A 162 -9.92 -10.06 3.73
CA ILE A 162 -10.01 -9.40 5.04
C ILE A 162 -10.60 -10.35 6.07
N ARG A 163 -9.90 -10.52 7.19
CA ARG A 163 -10.36 -11.36 8.33
C ARG A 163 -10.55 -10.59 9.63
N CYS A 164 -9.95 -9.40 9.75
CA CYS A 164 -10.06 -8.60 10.96
C CYS A 164 -11.36 -7.79 11.00
N ASN A 165 -11.87 -7.56 12.21
CA ASN A 165 -13.06 -6.76 12.44
C ASN A 165 -12.74 -5.28 12.31
N LEU A 166 -13.22 -4.63 11.25
CA LEU A 166 -12.92 -3.25 10.91
C LEU A 166 -14.15 -2.35 11.01
N GLN A 167 -13.90 -1.07 11.29
CA GLN A 167 -14.93 -0.04 11.32
C GLN A 167 -14.43 1.27 10.74
N VAL A 168 -15.21 1.84 9.83
CA VAL A 168 -15.03 3.21 9.35
C VAL A 168 -15.68 4.16 10.37
N PHE A 169 -14.93 5.16 10.82
CA PHE A 169 -15.35 6.06 11.89
C PHE A 169 -14.94 7.51 11.60
N TRP A 170 -15.57 8.47 12.27
CA TRP A 170 -15.20 9.88 12.10
C TRP A 170 -14.05 10.25 13.05
N THR A 171 -12.93 10.71 12.50
CA THR A 171 -11.76 11.06 13.31
C THR A 171 -11.98 12.36 14.10
N PRO A 172 -11.68 12.38 15.40
CA PRO A 172 -11.84 13.60 16.22
C PRO A 172 -10.77 14.66 15.91
N GLU A 173 -9.62 14.29 15.34
CA GLU A 173 -8.52 15.20 15.02
C GLU A 173 -8.74 16.03 13.74
N GLY A 174 -9.88 15.85 13.06
CA GLY A 174 -10.22 16.60 11.86
C GLY A 174 -9.58 16.07 10.57
N LYS A 175 -9.22 14.79 10.53
CA LYS A 175 -8.74 14.11 9.30
C LYS A 175 -9.90 13.62 8.41
N GLY A 176 -11.14 13.73 8.88
CA GLY A 176 -12.33 13.21 8.21
C GLY A 176 -12.62 11.77 8.61
N TRP A 177 -13.03 10.94 7.65
CA TRP A 177 -13.24 9.51 7.88
C TRP A 177 -11.90 8.79 8.08
N GLY A 178 -11.88 7.85 9.02
CA GLY A 178 -10.75 6.99 9.34
C GLY A 178 -11.17 5.52 9.41
N LEU A 179 -10.20 4.63 9.48
CA LEU A 179 -10.40 3.21 9.71
C LEU A 179 -9.85 2.82 11.08
N ARG A 180 -10.58 2.02 11.85
CA ARG A 180 -10.08 1.41 13.10
C ARG A 180 -10.36 -0.09 13.14
N THR A 181 -9.57 -0.81 13.91
CA THR A 181 -9.86 -2.20 14.27
C THR A 181 -10.83 -2.24 15.45
N LEU A 182 -11.67 -3.29 15.54
CA LEU A 182 -12.54 -3.56 16.69
C LEU A 182 -11.98 -4.63 17.63
N GLU A 183 -10.81 -5.17 17.30
CA GLU A 183 -10.11 -6.21 18.06
C GLU A 183 -8.61 -5.93 18.12
N ASP A 184 -7.94 -6.56 19.09
CA ASP A 184 -6.48 -6.50 19.19
C ASP A 184 -5.83 -7.24 18.02
N LEU A 185 -4.96 -6.55 17.28
CA LEU A 185 -4.16 -7.13 16.21
C LEU A 185 -2.72 -7.31 16.66
N ARG A 186 -2.17 -8.52 16.46
CA ARG A 186 -0.75 -8.82 16.73
C ARG A 186 0.13 -8.13 15.68
N LYS A 187 1.41 -7.88 16.00
CA LYS A 187 2.42 -7.45 15.01
C LYS A 187 2.50 -8.48 13.87
N GLY A 188 2.58 -8.01 12.63
CA GLY A 188 2.62 -8.85 11.42
C GLY A 188 1.26 -9.36 10.92
N SER A 189 0.14 -8.91 11.49
CA SER A 189 -1.20 -9.31 11.03
C SER A 189 -1.54 -8.65 9.70
N PHE A 190 -2.05 -9.42 8.74
CA PHE A 190 -2.65 -8.87 7.53
C PHE A 190 -3.95 -8.13 7.86
N VAL A 191 -4.12 -6.92 7.32
CA VAL A 191 -5.30 -6.08 7.55
C VAL A 191 -6.18 -6.05 6.30
N CYS A 192 -5.65 -5.51 5.21
CA CYS A 192 -6.33 -5.42 3.91
C CYS A 192 -5.34 -5.11 2.79
N GLU A 193 -5.74 -5.33 1.54
CA GLU A 193 -5.03 -4.79 0.37
C GLU A 193 -5.45 -3.34 0.12
N TYR A 194 -4.57 -2.49 -0.39
CA TYR A 194 -4.94 -1.19 -0.93
C TYR A 194 -5.47 -1.36 -2.35
N ILE A 195 -6.80 -1.44 -2.48
CA ILE A 195 -7.47 -1.67 -3.77
C ILE A 195 -7.90 -0.34 -4.39
N GLY A 196 -7.68 -0.20 -5.70
CA GLY A 196 -8.16 0.94 -6.48
C GLY A 196 -8.11 0.73 -7.98
N GLU A 197 -8.12 1.84 -8.70
CA GLU A 197 -7.93 1.88 -10.15
C GLU A 197 -6.44 2.02 -10.48
N ILE A 198 -5.90 1.12 -11.30
CA ILE A 198 -4.53 1.17 -11.82
C ILE A 198 -4.52 2.11 -13.01
N LEU A 199 -3.75 3.19 -12.87
CA LEU A 199 -3.60 4.27 -13.84
C LEU A 199 -2.13 4.45 -14.20
N THR A 200 -1.86 5.13 -15.31
CA THR A 200 -0.54 5.71 -15.54
C THR A 200 -0.40 6.98 -14.70
N ASN A 201 0.84 7.30 -14.29
CA ASN A 201 1.10 8.56 -13.58
C ASN A 201 0.65 9.80 -14.39
N LYS A 202 0.78 9.77 -15.71
CA LYS A 202 0.28 10.83 -16.61
C LYS A 202 -1.23 10.97 -16.58
N GLU A 203 -1.97 9.86 -16.59
CA GLU A 203 -3.42 9.90 -16.48
C GLU A 203 -3.84 10.48 -15.12
N LEU A 204 -3.22 10.03 -14.03
CA LEU A 204 -3.48 10.57 -12.69
C LEU A 204 -3.23 12.08 -12.63
N ARG A 205 -2.09 12.55 -13.15
CA ARG A 205 -1.76 13.97 -13.22
C ARG A 205 -2.82 14.75 -13.99
N SER A 206 -3.28 14.22 -15.11
CA SER A 206 -4.34 14.82 -15.94
C SER A 206 -5.68 14.88 -15.21
N ARG A 207 -6.03 13.84 -14.44
CA ARG A 207 -7.23 13.81 -13.59
C ARG A 207 -7.14 14.86 -12.48
N ASN A 208 -5.99 14.96 -11.81
CA ASN A 208 -5.77 15.93 -10.74
C ASN A 208 -5.82 17.39 -11.25
N LEU A 209 -5.27 17.69 -12.43
CA LEU A 209 -5.34 19.03 -13.02
C LEU A 209 -6.78 19.47 -13.34
N ARG A 210 -7.66 18.52 -13.69
CA ARG A 210 -9.08 18.81 -13.97
C ARG A 210 -9.91 19.00 -12.70
N ARG A 211 -9.39 18.63 -11.53
CA ARG A 211 -10.09 18.78 -10.25
C ARG A 211 -9.88 20.21 -9.75
N SER A 212 -10.96 20.98 -9.69
CA SER A 212 -10.96 22.29 -9.04
C SER A 212 -11.00 22.11 -7.51
N GLY A 213 -10.01 22.64 -6.79
CA GLY A 213 -9.94 22.68 -5.31
C GLY A 213 -8.82 21.82 -4.70
N ASP A 214 -8.70 21.84 -3.37
CA ASP A 214 -7.65 21.11 -2.61
C ASP A 214 -7.83 19.58 -2.57
N ASN A 215 -8.75 19.03 -3.37
CA ASN A 215 -9.20 17.64 -3.30
C ASN A 215 -8.34 16.72 -4.19
N HIS A 216 -7.03 16.70 -3.90
CA HIS A 216 -6.06 15.87 -4.60
C HIS A 216 -6.11 14.43 -4.10
N SER A 217 -6.08 13.47 -5.01
CA SER A 217 -5.90 12.06 -4.64
C SER A 217 -4.42 11.76 -4.41
N TYR A 218 -4.12 11.13 -3.28
CA TYR A 218 -2.81 10.52 -3.05
C TYR A 218 -2.87 9.08 -3.55
N SER A 219 -2.17 8.83 -4.65
CA SER A 219 -2.04 7.50 -5.24
C SER A 219 -0.84 6.75 -4.67
N VAL A 220 -0.85 5.43 -4.82
CA VAL A 220 0.31 4.58 -4.52
C VAL A 220 1.05 4.31 -5.82
N VAL A 221 2.33 4.67 -5.89
CA VAL A 221 3.16 4.35 -7.06
C VAL A 221 3.48 2.86 -7.06
N LEU A 222 3.27 2.20 -8.20
CA LEU A 222 3.65 0.80 -8.40
C LEU A 222 5.05 0.77 -9.01
N ASP A 223 6.05 0.65 -8.14
CA ASP A 223 7.47 0.78 -8.45
C ASP A 223 8.19 -0.55 -8.80
N ALA A 224 7.41 -1.57 -9.17
CA ALA A 224 7.90 -2.90 -9.47
C ALA A 224 8.93 -2.86 -10.62
N ASP A 225 10.11 -3.42 -10.41
CA ASP A 225 11.17 -3.56 -11.42
C ASP A 225 11.73 -2.27 -12.07
N TRP A 226 11.51 -1.10 -11.47
CA TRP A 226 11.99 0.18 -12.03
C TRP A 226 13.51 0.28 -12.25
N GLY A 227 14.32 -0.57 -11.59
CA GLY A 227 15.76 -0.64 -11.81
C GLY A 227 16.23 -1.76 -12.75
N SER A 228 15.33 -2.57 -13.32
CA SER A 228 15.70 -3.68 -14.21
C SER A 228 15.70 -3.31 -15.70
N ARG A 229 14.92 -2.30 -16.11
CA ARG A 229 14.80 -1.89 -17.52
C ARG A 229 14.28 -0.46 -17.65
N THR A 230 14.48 0.14 -18.82
CA THR A 230 13.82 1.40 -19.18
C THR A 230 12.32 1.14 -19.34
N LEU A 231 11.51 1.92 -18.63
CA LEU A 231 10.05 1.84 -18.68
C LEU A 231 9.48 2.85 -19.66
N MET A 232 8.47 2.42 -20.39
CA MET A 232 7.60 3.30 -21.17
C MET A 232 6.61 4.01 -20.27
N GLU A 233 6.05 5.13 -20.72
CA GLU A 233 5.14 5.96 -19.91
C GLU A 233 3.88 5.18 -19.46
N GLU A 234 3.36 4.32 -20.32
CA GLU A 234 2.23 3.41 -20.05
C GLU A 234 2.54 2.30 -19.02
N GLU A 235 3.81 2.09 -18.66
CA GLU A 235 4.28 1.12 -17.67
C GLU A 235 4.57 1.78 -16.31
N VAL A 236 4.52 3.12 -16.20
CA VAL A 236 4.72 3.86 -14.94
C VAL A 236 3.39 3.98 -14.19
N LEU A 237 3.05 2.90 -13.48
CA LEU A 237 1.73 2.70 -12.90
C LEU A 237 1.56 3.28 -11.50
N CYS A 238 0.32 3.59 -11.14
CA CYS A 238 -0.10 3.97 -9.80
C CYS A 238 -1.52 3.48 -9.49
N LEU A 239 -1.84 3.25 -8.22
CA LEU A 239 -3.17 2.94 -7.72
C LEU A 239 -3.86 4.19 -7.18
N ASP A 240 -5.05 4.49 -7.70
CA ASP A 240 -5.93 5.58 -7.24
C ASP A 240 -7.24 5.02 -6.68
N ALA A 241 -7.50 5.23 -5.39
CA ALA A 241 -8.72 4.77 -4.71
C ALA A 241 -9.84 5.83 -4.63
N THR A 242 -9.75 6.91 -5.44
CA THR A 242 -10.74 8.02 -5.40
C THR A 242 -12.16 7.51 -5.63
N PHE A 243 -12.40 6.89 -6.80
CA PHE A 243 -13.73 6.54 -7.29
C PHE A 243 -14.03 5.04 -7.16
N TYR A 244 -12.99 4.21 -7.24
CA TYR A 244 -13.07 2.77 -7.08
C TYR A 244 -12.05 2.40 -6.00
N GLY A 245 -12.46 1.69 -4.96
CA GLY A 245 -11.53 1.19 -3.95
C GLY A 245 -12.23 0.44 -2.84
N ASN A 246 -11.47 -0.27 -2.03
CA ASN A 246 -11.99 -1.02 -0.89
C ASN A 246 -11.92 -0.19 0.42
N VAL A 247 -11.98 -0.86 1.57
CA VAL A 247 -11.89 -0.23 2.89
C VAL A 247 -10.58 0.56 3.12
N ALA A 248 -9.48 0.18 2.47
CA ALA A 248 -8.16 0.77 2.70
C ALA A 248 -8.10 2.28 2.35
N ARG A 249 -9.00 2.76 1.50
CA ARG A 249 -9.13 4.19 1.16
C ARG A 249 -9.43 5.11 2.36
N PHE A 250 -9.89 4.53 3.47
CA PHE A 250 -10.19 5.26 4.71
C PHE A 250 -9.04 5.23 5.72
N ILE A 251 -7.93 4.55 5.42
CA ILE A 251 -6.75 4.53 6.29
C ILE A 251 -6.06 5.88 6.16
N ASN A 252 -5.93 6.60 7.27
CA ASN A 252 -5.33 7.93 7.28
C ASN A 252 -3.80 7.90 7.36
N HIS A 253 -3.21 9.02 6.98
CA HIS A 253 -1.77 9.20 7.10
C HIS A 253 -1.29 9.32 8.55
N ARG A 254 -0.18 8.66 8.86
CA ARG A 254 0.70 8.99 9.99
C ARG A 254 2.17 8.94 9.61
N CYS A 255 2.93 9.97 9.99
CA CYS A 255 4.36 10.05 9.70
C CYS A 255 5.16 9.12 10.61
N SER A 256 6.11 8.35 10.08
CA SER A 256 7.20 7.66 10.81
C SER A 256 6.82 6.57 11.84
N ASP A 257 5.72 6.75 12.57
CA ASP A 257 5.19 5.89 13.64
C ASP A 257 3.76 5.40 13.33
N ALA A 258 3.42 5.31 12.04
CA ALA A 258 2.26 4.58 11.55
C ALA A 258 2.26 3.13 12.08
N ASN A 259 1.06 2.58 12.30
CA ASN A 259 0.90 1.21 12.80
C ASN A 259 0.74 0.18 11.67
N LEU A 260 0.58 0.61 10.42
CA LEU A 260 0.62 -0.22 9.24
C LEU A 260 1.89 0.00 8.40
N ILE A 261 2.31 -1.06 7.73
CA ILE A 261 3.36 -1.09 6.72
C ILE A 261 2.81 -1.71 5.43
N GLU A 262 3.19 -1.15 4.29
CA GLU A 262 2.92 -1.75 2.99
C GLU A 262 3.98 -2.80 2.68
N ILE A 263 3.55 -3.97 2.19
CA ILE A 263 4.43 -5.01 1.69
C ILE A 263 3.91 -5.43 0.31
N PRO A 264 4.73 -5.33 -0.75
CA PRO A 264 4.43 -5.88 -2.06
C PRO A 264 4.18 -7.39 -1.99
N VAL A 265 3.07 -7.86 -2.55
CA VAL A 265 2.74 -9.29 -2.63
C VAL A 265 2.46 -9.72 -4.07
N GLU A 266 3.18 -10.74 -4.50
CA GLU A 266 3.06 -11.35 -5.83
C GLU A 266 2.31 -12.66 -5.73
N VAL A 267 1.42 -12.87 -6.69
CA VAL A 267 0.58 -14.05 -6.73
C VAL A 267 0.64 -14.69 -8.12
N GLU A 268 0.28 -13.94 -9.16
CA GLU A 268 0.09 -14.46 -10.52
C GLU A 268 1.04 -13.83 -11.55
N THR A 269 2.27 -13.53 -11.14
CA THR A 269 3.29 -12.94 -12.02
C THR A 269 4.61 -13.74 -11.99
N PRO A 270 5.20 -14.05 -13.16
CA PRO A 270 6.56 -14.56 -13.23
C PRO A 270 7.61 -13.42 -13.22
N ASP A 271 7.20 -12.23 -13.66
CA ASP A 271 8.04 -11.17 -14.21
C ASP A 271 8.14 -9.91 -13.33
N HIS A 272 7.74 -9.98 -12.05
CA HIS A 272 7.89 -8.91 -11.05
C HIS A 272 7.30 -7.54 -11.48
N HIS A 273 6.55 -7.45 -12.59
CA HIS A 273 6.03 -6.19 -13.14
C HIS A 273 4.79 -5.66 -12.43
N TYR A 274 4.14 -6.49 -11.62
CA TYR A 274 2.97 -6.10 -10.85
C TYR A 274 2.93 -6.82 -9.51
N TYR A 275 2.52 -6.09 -8.47
CA TYR A 275 2.29 -6.65 -7.15
C TYR A 275 1.02 -6.04 -6.53
N HIS A 276 0.46 -6.78 -5.58
CA HIS A 276 -0.60 -6.33 -4.70
C HIS A 276 -0.01 -5.51 -3.54
N VAL A 277 -0.64 -4.38 -3.21
CA VAL A 277 -0.21 -3.53 -2.08
C VAL A 277 -0.91 -4.02 -0.81
N ALA A 278 -0.29 -4.95 -0.09
CA ALA A 278 -0.87 -5.50 1.13
C ALA A 278 -0.43 -4.70 2.37
N LEU A 279 -1.37 -4.40 3.26
CA LEU A 279 -1.10 -3.69 4.51
C LEU A 279 -1.07 -4.65 5.70
N PHE A 280 0.05 -4.64 6.42
CA PHE A 280 0.27 -5.44 7.61
C PHE A 280 0.52 -4.55 8.83
N THR A 281 0.24 -5.05 10.03
CA THR A 281 0.55 -4.32 11.26
C THR A 281 2.06 -4.32 11.55
N ALA A 282 2.66 -3.14 11.70
CA ALA A 282 4.08 -2.96 12.04
C ALA A 282 4.36 -3.15 13.55
N ARG A 283 3.31 -3.21 14.37
CA ARG A 283 3.34 -3.46 15.81
C ARG A 283 2.01 -4.06 16.27
N LYS A 284 1.89 -4.40 17.56
CA LYS A 284 0.58 -4.64 18.18
C LYS A 284 -0.31 -3.39 17.99
N VAL A 285 -1.55 -3.57 17.60
CA VAL A 285 -2.58 -2.53 17.50
C VAL A 285 -3.72 -2.93 18.42
N ASP A 286 -4.11 -2.05 19.33
CA ASP A 286 -5.17 -2.35 20.30
C ASP A 286 -6.56 -2.17 19.67
N ALA A 287 -7.57 -2.85 20.22
CA ALA A 287 -8.96 -2.65 19.80
C ALA A 287 -9.36 -1.16 19.87
N PHE A 288 -10.12 -0.71 18.87
CA PHE A 288 -10.56 0.68 18.66
C PHE A 288 -9.46 1.68 18.33
N GLU A 289 -8.22 1.25 18.16
CA GLU A 289 -7.14 2.10 17.68
C GLU A 289 -7.29 2.39 16.18
N GLU A 290 -7.06 3.64 15.77
CA GLU A 290 -7.05 4.04 14.36
C GLU A 290 -5.90 3.37 13.61
N LEU A 291 -6.22 2.75 12.49
CA LEU A 291 -5.25 2.20 11.54
C LEU A 291 -4.72 3.33 10.67
N THR A 292 -3.40 3.44 10.62
CA THR A 292 -2.69 4.53 9.93
C THR A 292 -1.51 4.00 9.15
N TRP A 293 -1.23 4.67 8.04
CA TRP A 293 -0.17 4.30 7.10
C TRP A 293 0.66 5.53 6.72
N ASP A 294 1.97 5.34 6.53
CA ASP A 294 2.83 6.41 6.02
C ASP A 294 2.70 6.47 4.49
N TYR A 295 2.11 7.54 3.97
CA TYR A 295 1.85 7.72 2.53
C TYR A 295 3.13 8.01 1.71
N GLY A 296 4.30 8.08 2.34
CA GLY A 296 5.55 8.42 1.66
C GLY A 296 5.61 9.86 1.14
N VAL A 297 4.74 10.74 1.64
CA VAL A 297 4.67 12.14 1.19
C VAL A 297 5.91 12.90 1.64
N ASP A 298 6.63 13.44 0.66
CA ASP A 298 7.65 14.46 0.85
C ASP A 298 6.95 15.82 1.02
N PHE A 299 6.88 16.30 2.26
CA PHE A 299 6.23 17.57 2.58
C PHE A 299 7.10 18.79 2.23
N ASP A 300 8.38 18.60 1.89
CA ASP A 300 9.30 19.66 1.49
C ASP A 300 9.41 19.81 -0.04
N ASP A 301 8.82 18.90 -0.82
CA ASP A 301 8.78 18.96 -2.28
C ASP A 301 7.76 20.00 -2.77
N ASN A 302 8.25 21.21 -3.04
CA ASN A 302 7.46 22.32 -3.58
C ASN A 302 7.25 22.22 -5.11
N GLU A 303 7.90 21.28 -5.78
CA GLU A 303 7.82 21.06 -7.23
C GLU A 303 6.82 19.97 -7.60
N HIS A 304 6.34 19.21 -6.59
CA HIS A 304 5.28 18.24 -6.80
C HIS A 304 4.00 18.91 -7.29
N HIS A 305 3.43 18.35 -8.36
CA HIS A 305 2.22 18.84 -9.01
C HIS A 305 0.96 18.78 -8.12
N ILE A 306 1.01 18.00 -7.04
CA ILE A 306 0.00 17.94 -6.00
C ILE A 306 0.57 18.65 -4.77
N LYS A 307 -0.09 19.72 -4.30
CA LYS A 307 0.31 20.34 -3.04
C LYS A 307 0.15 19.34 -1.90
N ALA A 308 1.19 19.19 -1.09
CA ALA A 308 1.10 18.37 0.12
C ALA A 308 0.02 18.94 1.06
N PHE A 309 -0.85 18.06 1.55
CA PHE A 309 -1.85 18.40 2.55
C PHE A 309 -1.20 18.84 3.86
N ARG A 310 -1.94 19.58 4.68
CA ARG A 310 -1.51 19.86 6.06
C ARG A 310 -1.65 18.59 6.89
N CYS A 311 -0.54 18.04 7.38
CA CYS A 311 -0.57 16.81 8.17
C CYS A 311 -1.13 17.05 9.58
N LEU A 312 -2.15 16.27 9.95
CA LEU A 312 -2.81 16.29 11.26
C LEU A 312 -2.63 14.97 12.01
N CYS A 313 -1.55 14.23 11.76
CA CYS A 313 -1.38 12.86 12.29
C CYS A 313 -1.07 12.77 13.79
N GLY A 314 -0.75 13.89 14.45
CA GLY A 314 -0.41 13.94 15.87
C GLY A 314 0.92 13.28 16.26
N SER A 315 1.70 12.76 15.29
CA SER A 315 3.00 12.14 15.56
C SER A 315 4.02 13.15 16.10
N LYS A 316 4.82 12.71 17.08
CA LYS A 316 5.99 13.48 17.57
C LYS A 316 7.09 13.61 16.51
N PHE A 317 7.04 12.77 15.47
CA PHE A 317 8.00 12.72 14.37
C PHE A 317 7.36 13.19 13.05
N CYS A 318 6.35 14.06 13.12
CA CYS A 318 5.64 14.56 11.96
C CYS A 318 6.56 15.37 11.02
N ARG A 319 6.63 14.96 9.75
CA ARG A 319 7.47 15.60 8.72
C ARG A 319 6.94 16.96 8.26
N ASN A 320 5.66 17.25 8.46
CA ASN A 320 5.05 18.54 8.08
C ASN A 320 5.15 19.62 9.18
N MET A 321 5.91 19.38 10.25
CA MET A 321 6.14 20.42 11.26
C MET A 321 7.03 21.51 10.68
N LYS A 322 6.45 22.70 10.41
CA LYS A 322 7.26 23.91 10.21
C LYS A 322 8.17 24.05 11.42
N ARG A 323 9.48 23.84 11.25
CA ARG A 323 10.46 24.13 12.29
C ARG A 323 10.24 25.58 12.72
N SER A 324 9.71 25.78 13.92
CA SER A 324 9.62 27.11 14.53
C SER A 324 11.02 27.72 14.47
N SER A 325 11.14 28.90 13.87
CA SER A 325 12.38 29.68 13.73
C SER A 325 12.89 30.22 15.08
N ARG A 326 12.91 29.40 16.12
CA ARG A 326 13.38 29.75 17.48
C ARG A 326 14.45 28.77 17.94
N SER A 327 15.64 28.84 17.31
CA SER A 327 16.94 28.53 17.94
C SER A 327 18.12 28.78 16.99
N ARG A 328 18.19 29.96 16.35
CA ARG A 328 19.42 30.45 15.69
C ARG A 328 19.94 31.75 16.31
N SER A 329 19.73 31.92 17.62
CA SER A 329 20.26 33.03 18.40
C SER A 329 20.75 32.54 19.75
N ALA A 330 21.82 31.74 19.73
CA ALA A 330 22.69 31.51 20.89
C ALA A 330 23.95 30.73 20.45
N LEU A 331 24.78 31.33 19.59
CA LEU A 331 26.21 30.97 19.44
C LEU A 331 26.92 32.05 18.60
N THR A 332 26.84 33.29 19.07
CA THR A 332 27.82 34.33 18.73
C THR A 332 28.05 35.12 20.00
N LEU A 333 28.97 34.65 20.84
CA LEU A 333 29.72 35.42 21.85
C LEU A 333 30.66 34.45 22.58
N ARG A 334 31.82 34.21 21.97
CA ARG A 334 33.15 34.49 22.52
C ARG A 334 34.23 34.09 21.53
#